data_AF-A0AAD1ZSN4-F1
#
_entry.id   AF-A0AAD1ZSN4-F1
#
_cell.length_a   1.000
_cell.length_b   1.000
_cell.length_c   1.000
_cell.angle_alpha   90.00
_cell.angle_beta   90.00
_cell.angle_gamma   90.00
#
_symmetry.space_group_name_H-M   'P 1'
#
loop_
_entity.id
_entity.type
_entity.pdbx_description
1 polymer ?
#
loop_
_entity_poly.entity_id
_entity_poly.type
_entity_poly.pdbx_seq_one_letter_code
_entity_poly.pdbx_strand_id
1 'polypeptide(L)'
;MSKLPTVKASKVDDYFEIVPAPHTDSSDSSSDDSDEDDINSKAEILACAKKMLTKKQREQILDDAYNKYMFHDEGLPKWFVDEEKRHYQPIKPVTKEEIATIRAQFKEIDARPAKKVAQAKARKKRSSHRQLEKVLKKANSKSDQIEISDRSKMKMIEQLYKKATPKKPKKEYVVAKKGVQVKAGKGKVLVDRRMKKDARKQGMSKWVKETKGKQKGKGSA
;
A
#
# COMPACT_ATOMS: atom_id res chain seq x y z
N MET A 1 -6.66 -9.50 82.10
CA MET A 1 -7.43 -8.81 81.03
C MET A 1 -6.52 -7.84 80.31
N SER A 2 -6.50 -7.99 78.99
CA SER A 2 -5.66 -7.37 77.98
C SER A 2 -5.94 -5.89 77.72
N LYS A 3 -4.92 -5.12 77.35
CA LYS A 3 -5.01 -4.03 76.34
C LYS A 3 -3.64 -3.85 75.67
N LEU A 4 -3.67 -3.93 74.33
CA LEU A 4 -2.53 -3.89 73.41
C LEU A 4 -1.98 -2.46 73.25
N PRO A 5 -0.66 -2.28 73.03
CA PRO A 5 -0.11 -1.01 72.56
C PRO A 5 -0.19 -0.89 71.03
N THR A 6 -0.73 0.23 70.55
CA THR A 6 -0.75 0.65 69.14
C THR A 6 0.65 1.09 68.69
N VAL A 7 1.23 0.39 67.71
CA VAL A 7 2.47 0.80 67.04
C VAL A 7 2.12 1.75 65.89
N LYS A 8 2.63 2.98 65.94
CA LYS A 8 2.64 3.93 64.83
C LYS A 8 3.69 3.46 63.81
N ALA A 9 3.26 3.09 62.61
CA ALA A 9 4.14 2.78 61.48
C ALA A 9 4.22 3.97 60.52
N SER A 10 5.43 4.13 59.98
CA SER A 10 6.02 5.27 59.30
C SER A 10 5.43 5.63 57.94
N LYS A 11 5.49 6.94 57.66
CA LYS A 11 5.33 7.60 56.36
C LYS A 11 6.32 7.02 55.35
N VAL A 12 5.85 6.56 54.19
CA VAL A 12 6.65 6.32 52.98
C VAL A 12 5.92 6.96 51.81
N ASP A 13 6.68 7.64 50.97
CA ASP A 13 6.25 8.57 49.93
C ASP A 13 5.64 7.88 48.70
N ASP A 14 4.38 8.17 48.40
CA ASP A 14 3.74 7.85 47.12
C ASP A 14 3.61 9.14 46.28
N TYR A 15 4.68 9.46 45.54
CA TYR A 15 4.85 10.65 44.71
C TYR A 15 4.45 10.39 43.24
N PHE A 16 3.23 9.90 42.99
CA PHE A 16 2.64 9.91 41.64
C PHE A 16 1.14 10.17 41.70
N GLU A 17 0.74 11.40 41.37
CA GLU A 17 -0.66 11.79 41.18
C GLU A 17 -1.19 11.18 39.87
N ILE A 18 -2.03 10.16 40.00
CA ILE A 18 -2.73 9.55 38.86
C ILE A 18 -3.87 10.50 38.48
N VAL A 19 -3.64 11.29 37.43
CA VAL A 19 -4.67 12.13 36.81
C VAL A 19 -5.66 11.22 36.07
N PRO A 20 -6.97 11.24 36.39
CA PRO A 20 -7.96 10.50 35.63
C PRO A 20 -8.00 10.99 34.18
N ALA A 21 -7.85 10.09 33.21
CA ALA A 21 -8.05 10.44 31.81
C ALA A 21 -9.48 10.97 31.61
N PRO A 22 -9.69 12.05 30.84
CA PRO A 22 -11.03 12.55 30.58
C PRO A 22 -11.85 11.45 29.92
N HIS A 23 -13.11 11.32 30.36
CA HIS A 23 -14.10 10.50 29.69
C HIS A 23 -14.16 10.98 28.25
N THR A 24 -13.74 10.12 27.32
CA THR A 24 -14.06 10.31 25.92
C THR A 24 -15.56 10.03 25.81
N ASP A 25 -16.39 11.03 26.10
CA ASP A 25 -17.71 11.09 25.51
C ASP A 25 -17.49 11.36 24.02
N SER A 26 -17.04 10.30 23.35
CA SER A 26 -17.09 10.18 21.91
C SER A 26 -18.57 10.06 21.61
N SER A 27 -19.22 11.22 21.57
CA SER A 27 -20.51 11.41 20.94
C SER A 27 -20.45 10.66 19.62
N ASP A 28 -21.17 9.55 19.60
CA ASP A 28 -21.49 8.77 18.43
C ASP A 28 -22.32 9.69 17.54
N SER A 29 -21.61 10.54 16.82
CA SER A 29 -22.15 11.25 15.68
C SER A 29 -22.47 10.14 14.69
N SER A 30 -23.72 9.67 14.79
CA SER A 30 -24.41 8.89 13.78
C SER A 30 -24.28 9.67 12.49
N SER A 31 -23.17 9.42 11.79
CA SER A 31 -22.92 9.83 10.43
C SER A 31 -24.03 9.14 9.65
N ASP A 32 -25.06 9.91 9.34
CA ASP A 32 -26.14 9.55 8.44
C ASP A 32 -25.50 8.95 7.19
N ASP A 33 -25.57 7.64 7.08
CA ASP A 33 -25.02 6.79 6.01
C ASP A 33 -25.94 6.94 4.79
N SER A 34 -26.10 8.19 4.35
CA SER A 34 -26.71 8.57 3.07
C SER A 34 -25.62 8.71 2.00
N ASP A 35 -24.46 8.06 2.16
CA ASP A 35 -23.32 8.08 1.24
C ASP A 35 -23.41 6.96 0.16
N GLU A 36 -24.61 6.71 -0.37
CA GLU A 36 -24.81 5.96 -1.63
C GLU A 36 -25.17 6.93 -2.77
N ASP A 37 -24.55 8.11 -2.79
CA ASP A 37 -24.46 8.87 -4.04
C ASP A 37 -23.63 8.05 -5.02
N ASP A 38 -24.35 7.32 -5.88
CA ASP A 38 -23.89 6.51 -6.99
C ASP A 38 -22.51 6.98 -7.50
N ILE A 39 -21.52 6.08 -7.59
CA ILE A 39 -20.16 6.39 -8.11
C ILE A 39 -20.24 7.17 -9.44
N ASN A 40 -21.32 6.95 -10.19
CA ASN A 40 -21.65 7.71 -11.39
C ASN A 40 -21.93 9.20 -11.12
N SER A 41 -22.84 9.54 -10.20
CA SER A 41 -23.11 10.94 -9.79
C SER A 41 -21.84 11.63 -9.28
N LYS A 42 -21.05 10.93 -8.45
CA LYS A 42 -19.78 11.45 -7.94
C LYS A 42 -18.76 11.72 -9.05
N ALA A 43 -18.66 10.83 -10.03
CA ALA A 43 -17.79 11.01 -11.18
C ALA A 43 -18.24 12.18 -12.08
N GLU A 44 -19.56 12.34 -12.28
CA GLU A 44 -20.14 13.45 -13.02
C GLU A 44 -19.87 14.80 -12.35
N ILE A 45 -20.10 14.89 -11.04
CA ILE A 45 -19.83 16.11 -10.25
C ILE A 45 -18.34 16.47 -10.31
N LEU A 46 -17.45 15.50 -10.11
CA LEU A 46 -16.00 15.74 -10.17
C LEU A 46 -15.56 16.17 -11.57
N ALA A 47 -16.10 15.56 -12.62
CA ALA A 47 -15.81 15.91 -13.99
C ALA A 47 -16.25 17.35 -14.31
N CYS A 48 -17.44 17.74 -13.85
CA CYS A 48 -17.93 19.11 -13.97
C CYS A 48 -17.05 20.10 -13.18
N ALA A 49 -16.75 19.79 -11.92
CA ALA A 49 -15.89 20.62 -11.07
C ALA A 49 -14.49 20.82 -11.69
N LYS A 50 -13.93 19.79 -12.32
CA LYS A 50 -12.65 19.87 -13.03
C LYS A 50 -12.70 20.87 -14.20
N LYS A 51 -13.81 20.91 -14.96
CA LYS A 51 -14.01 21.89 -16.04
C LYS A 51 -14.16 23.30 -15.51
N MET A 52 -14.89 23.48 -14.40
CA MET A 52 -15.09 24.78 -13.74
C MET A 52 -13.80 25.43 -13.23
N LEU A 53 -12.71 24.66 -13.12
CA LEU A 53 -11.40 25.20 -12.74
C LEU A 53 -10.86 26.21 -13.77
N THR A 54 -11.21 26.05 -15.05
CA THR A 54 -10.83 27.00 -16.10
C THR A 54 -11.92 28.05 -16.30
N LYS A 55 -11.54 29.32 -16.41
CA LYS A 55 -12.50 30.45 -16.54
C LYS A 55 -13.43 30.28 -17.75
N LYS A 56 -12.89 29.97 -18.92
CA LYS A 56 -13.67 29.82 -20.16
C LYS A 56 -14.71 28.70 -20.06
N GLN A 57 -14.33 27.54 -19.55
CA GLN A 57 -15.28 26.41 -19.43
C GLN A 57 -16.32 26.68 -18.34
N ARG A 58 -15.94 27.39 -17.27
CA ARG A 58 -16.90 27.83 -16.24
C ARG A 58 -17.96 28.75 -16.83
N GLU A 59 -17.57 29.76 -17.60
CA GLU A 59 -18.52 30.68 -18.26
C GLU A 59 -19.46 29.91 -19.18
N GLN A 60 -18.94 28.98 -19.99
CA GLN A 60 -19.76 28.10 -20.84
C GLN A 60 -20.78 27.27 -20.04
N ILE A 61 -20.37 26.71 -18.89
CA ILE A 61 -21.28 25.96 -18.02
C ILE A 61 -22.39 26.87 -17.45
N LEU A 62 -22.07 28.12 -17.12
CA LEU A 62 -23.04 29.09 -16.62
C LEU A 62 -24.00 29.54 -17.72
N ASP A 63 -23.51 29.75 -18.93
CA ASP A 63 -24.32 30.10 -20.09
C ASP A 63 -25.27 28.94 -20.45
N ASP A 64 -24.77 27.70 -20.45
CA ASP A 64 -25.58 26.49 -20.70
C ASP A 64 -26.64 26.25 -19.63
N ALA A 65 -26.44 26.78 -18.40
CA ALA A 65 -27.44 26.68 -17.35
C ALA A 65 -28.70 27.48 -17.68
N TYR A 66 -28.58 28.54 -18.50
CA TYR A 66 -29.73 29.31 -18.99
C TYR A 66 -30.35 28.65 -20.23
N ASN A 67 -31.32 27.76 -20.01
CA ASN A 67 -31.94 26.98 -21.08
C ASN A 67 -33.47 27.18 -21.16
N LYS A 68 -34.11 26.64 -22.20
CA LYS A 68 -35.57 26.67 -22.39
C LYS A 68 -36.36 26.11 -21.18
N TYR A 69 -35.70 25.28 -20.37
CA TYR A 69 -36.31 24.46 -19.33
C TYR A 69 -36.04 25.01 -17.91
N MET A 70 -35.69 26.29 -17.77
CA MET A 70 -35.45 26.92 -16.47
C MET A 70 -36.71 27.11 -15.61
N PHE A 71 -37.90 27.07 -16.22
CA PHE A 71 -39.17 27.27 -15.52
C PHE A 71 -39.67 25.92 -15.00
N HIS A 72 -39.45 25.68 -13.72
CA HIS A 72 -39.92 24.47 -13.03
C HIS A 72 -41.21 24.79 -12.27
N ASP A 73 -42.34 24.32 -12.78
CA ASP A 73 -43.64 24.46 -12.09
C ASP A 73 -43.71 23.47 -10.91
N GLU A 74 -44.12 23.96 -9.74
CA GLU A 74 -44.31 23.12 -8.55
C GLU A 74 -45.73 22.52 -8.50
N GLY A 75 -45.86 21.31 -7.94
CA GLY A 75 -47.16 20.65 -7.76
C GLY A 75 -47.64 19.75 -8.91
N LEU A 76 -46.76 19.42 -9.86
CA LEU A 76 -47.06 18.51 -10.97
C LEU A 76 -47.20 17.04 -10.51
N PRO A 77 -48.10 16.25 -11.15
CA PRO A 77 -48.18 14.82 -10.90
C PRO A 77 -46.86 14.09 -11.18
N LYS A 78 -46.51 13.11 -10.34
CA LYS A 78 -45.26 12.34 -10.47
C LYS A 78 -45.07 11.69 -11.84
N TRP A 79 -46.15 11.17 -12.44
CA TRP A 79 -46.09 10.54 -13.77
C TRP A 79 -45.67 11.53 -14.87
N PHE A 80 -46.05 12.81 -14.75
CA PHE A 80 -45.68 13.86 -15.69
C PHE A 80 -44.20 14.22 -15.53
N VAL A 81 -43.72 14.38 -14.29
CA VAL A 81 -42.32 14.67 -13.99
C VAL A 81 -41.39 13.54 -14.43
N ASP A 82 -41.77 12.28 -14.22
CA ASP A 82 -40.97 11.13 -14.63
C ASP A 82 -40.90 10.99 -16.16
N GLU A 83 -42.01 11.24 -16.87
CA GLU A 83 -42.07 11.26 -18.34
C GLU A 83 -41.27 12.44 -18.92
N GLU A 84 -41.36 13.62 -18.29
CA GLU A 84 -40.58 14.80 -18.65
C GLU A 84 -39.09 14.54 -18.49
N LYS A 85 -38.63 14.04 -17.33
CA LYS A 85 -37.22 13.69 -17.09
C LYS A 85 -36.63 12.72 -18.11
N ARG A 86 -37.45 11.80 -18.63
CA ARG A 86 -37.00 10.84 -19.65
C ARG A 86 -36.67 11.52 -20.98
N HIS A 87 -37.44 12.52 -21.37
CA HIS A 87 -37.28 13.27 -22.61
C HIS A 87 -36.41 14.53 -22.44
N TYR A 88 -36.29 15.00 -21.21
CA TYR A 88 -35.49 16.15 -20.81
C TYR A 88 -34.07 15.73 -20.44
N GLN A 89 -33.25 15.47 -21.45
CA GLN A 89 -31.82 15.18 -21.27
C GLN A 89 -30.96 16.28 -21.90
N PRO A 90 -30.64 17.35 -21.15
CA PRO A 90 -29.73 18.39 -21.65
C PRO A 90 -28.33 17.79 -21.90
N ILE A 91 -27.71 18.20 -23.00
CA ILE A 91 -26.34 17.80 -23.32
C ILE A 91 -25.42 18.52 -22.33
N LYS A 92 -24.87 17.78 -21.37
CA LYS A 92 -23.93 18.33 -20.41
C LYS A 92 -22.64 18.77 -21.14
N PRO A 93 -22.00 19.88 -20.74
CA PRO A 93 -20.73 20.34 -21.33
C PRO A 93 -19.53 19.43 -21.01
N VAL A 94 -19.74 18.42 -20.16
CA VAL A 94 -18.76 17.40 -19.80
C VAL A 94 -18.89 16.19 -20.72
N THR A 95 -17.77 15.67 -21.22
CA THR A 95 -17.80 14.49 -22.09
C THR A 95 -17.99 13.19 -21.31
N LYS A 96 -18.64 12.21 -21.95
CA LYS A 96 -18.82 10.85 -21.36
C LYS A 96 -17.48 10.15 -21.11
N GLU A 97 -16.47 10.44 -21.92
CA GLU A 97 -15.13 9.90 -21.76
C GLU A 97 -14.49 10.40 -20.46
N GLU A 98 -14.59 11.69 -20.17
CA GLU A 98 -14.06 12.28 -18.94
C GLU A 98 -14.72 11.66 -17.70
N ILE A 99 -16.05 11.51 -17.72
CA ILE A 99 -16.79 10.84 -16.65
C ILE A 99 -16.32 9.38 -16.50
N ALA A 100 -16.13 8.66 -17.61
CA ALA A 100 -15.65 7.28 -17.59
C ALA A 100 -14.22 7.16 -17.02
N THR A 101 -13.33 8.13 -17.31
CA THR A 101 -11.97 8.13 -16.75
C THR A 101 -12.00 8.30 -15.22
N ILE A 102 -12.82 9.22 -14.71
CA ILE A 102 -12.95 9.46 -13.27
C ILE A 102 -13.62 8.26 -12.59
N ARG A 103 -14.63 7.66 -13.21
CA ARG A 103 -15.26 6.42 -12.73
C ARG A 103 -14.26 5.27 -12.65
N ALA A 104 -13.36 5.15 -13.62
CA ALA A 104 -12.30 4.14 -13.57
C ALA A 104 -11.31 4.38 -12.42
N GLN A 105 -11.01 5.65 -12.10
CA GLN A 105 -10.16 6.00 -10.96
C GLN A 105 -10.81 5.60 -9.63
N PHE A 106 -12.09 5.89 -9.42
CA PHE A 106 -12.80 5.44 -8.22
C PHE A 106 -12.80 3.91 -8.10
N LYS A 107 -13.08 3.20 -9.21
CA LYS A 107 -12.99 1.74 -9.25
C LYS A 107 -11.60 1.20 -8.93
N GLU A 108 -10.52 1.89 -9.34
CA GLU A 108 -9.15 1.47 -9.01
C GLU A 108 -8.84 1.63 -7.52
N ILE A 109 -9.33 2.71 -6.91
CA ILE A 109 -9.21 2.96 -5.47
C ILE A 109 -9.96 1.87 -4.69
N ASP A 110 -11.19 1.57 -5.09
CA ASP A 110 -12.04 0.58 -4.44
C ASP A 110 -11.53 -0.85 -4.65
N ALA A 111 -10.96 -1.15 -5.84
CA ALA A 111 -10.34 -2.44 -6.14
C ALA A 111 -9.15 -2.77 -5.23
N ARG A 112 -8.56 -1.76 -4.57
CA ARG A 112 -7.49 -1.94 -3.58
C ARG A 112 -7.90 -1.37 -2.22
N PRO A 113 -8.89 -1.97 -1.53
CA PRO A 113 -9.34 -1.44 -0.26
C PRO A 113 -8.18 -1.45 0.74
N ALA A 114 -7.94 -0.33 1.41
CA ALA A 114 -6.84 -0.17 2.37
C ALA A 114 -6.82 -1.30 3.43
N LYS A 115 -8.01 -1.72 3.87
CA LYS A 115 -8.21 -2.87 4.77
C LYS A 115 -7.66 -4.18 4.20
N LYS A 116 -7.92 -4.48 2.92
CA LYS A 116 -7.42 -5.71 2.25
C LYS A 116 -5.91 -5.63 2.00
N VAL A 117 -5.38 -4.46 1.67
CA VAL A 117 -3.92 -4.24 1.55
C VAL A 117 -3.23 -4.45 2.90
N ALA A 118 -3.78 -3.89 3.98
CA ALA A 118 -3.28 -4.09 5.34
C ALA A 118 -3.37 -5.57 5.76
N GLN A 119 -4.49 -6.23 5.49
CA GLN A 119 -4.66 -7.67 5.76
C GLN A 119 -3.63 -8.51 4.99
N ALA A 120 -3.37 -8.19 3.71
CA ALA A 120 -2.36 -8.88 2.91
C ALA A 120 -0.94 -8.67 3.47
N LYS A 121 -0.59 -7.45 3.90
CA LYS A 121 0.68 -7.17 4.58
C LYS A 121 0.81 -7.95 5.89
N ALA A 122 -0.24 -7.98 6.71
CA ALA A 122 -0.27 -8.73 7.96
C ALA A 122 -0.13 -10.24 7.73
N ARG A 123 -0.81 -10.81 6.73
CA ARG A 123 -0.66 -12.23 6.33
C ARG A 123 0.78 -12.56 5.91
N LYS A 124 1.41 -11.69 5.11
CA LYS A 124 2.82 -11.86 4.72
C LYS A 124 3.76 -11.81 5.93
N LYS A 125 3.56 -10.83 6.85
CA LYS A 125 4.33 -10.72 8.10
C LYS A 125 4.15 -11.96 9.00
N ARG A 126 2.92 -12.47 9.12
CA ARG A 126 2.61 -13.70 9.88
C ARG A 126 3.31 -14.91 9.27
N SER A 127 3.31 -15.03 7.94
CA SER A 127 3.99 -16.12 7.25
C SER A 127 5.51 -16.08 7.46
N SER A 128 6.13 -14.90 7.36
CA SER A 128 7.57 -14.76 7.63
C SER A 128 7.91 -15.04 9.09
N HIS A 129 7.09 -14.58 10.04
CA HIS A 129 7.29 -14.84 11.46
C HIS A 129 7.22 -16.34 11.79
N ARG A 130 6.20 -17.03 11.27
CA ARG A 130 6.06 -18.49 11.41
C ARG A 130 7.26 -19.25 10.83
N GLN A 131 7.83 -18.77 9.73
CA GLN A 131 9.03 -19.39 9.14
C GLN A 131 10.26 -19.18 10.05
N LEU A 132 10.42 -18.00 10.65
CA LEU A 132 11.47 -17.73 11.61
C LEU A 132 11.32 -18.57 12.88
N GLU A 133 10.12 -18.68 13.44
CA GLU A 133 9.83 -19.56 14.58
C GLU A 133 10.22 -21.02 14.30
N LYS A 134 9.89 -21.54 13.11
CA LYS A 134 10.30 -22.88 12.68
C LYS A 134 11.82 -23.03 12.62
N VAL A 135 12.51 -21.99 12.16
CA VAL A 135 13.98 -21.99 12.08
C VAL A 135 14.61 -21.89 13.46
N LEU A 136 14.05 -21.08 14.37
CA LEU A 136 14.48 -21.02 15.78
C LEU A 136 14.35 -22.39 16.45
N LYS A 137 13.19 -23.05 16.31
CA LYS A 137 12.98 -24.42 16.84
C LYS A 137 14.00 -25.42 16.28
N LYS A 138 14.28 -25.35 14.97
CA LYS A 138 15.30 -26.22 14.33
C LYS A 138 16.72 -25.88 14.76
N ALA A 139 17.03 -24.60 14.98
CA ALA A 139 18.34 -24.16 15.44
C ALA A 139 18.60 -24.65 16.87
N ASN A 140 17.62 -24.54 17.77
CA ASN A 140 17.71 -25.08 19.14
C ASN A 140 17.96 -26.59 19.11
N SER A 141 17.13 -27.34 18.38
CA SER A 141 17.32 -28.79 18.21
C SER A 141 18.69 -29.18 17.63
N LYS A 142 19.31 -28.34 16.79
CA LYS A 142 20.66 -28.57 16.25
C LYS A 142 21.77 -28.18 17.23
N SER A 143 21.50 -27.23 18.13
CA SER A 143 22.40 -26.86 19.22
C SER A 143 22.51 -27.99 20.25
N ASP A 144 21.40 -28.65 20.54
CA ASP A 144 21.29 -29.71 21.55
C ASP A 144 21.95 -31.04 21.13
N GLN A 145 22.37 -31.18 19.87
CA GLN A 145 23.06 -32.38 19.37
C GLN A 145 24.50 -32.43 19.90
N ILE A 146 24.83 -33.42 20.74
CA ILE A 146 26.13 -33.54 21.41
C ILE A 146 27.22 -34.12 20.47
N GLU A 147 26.85 -34.99 19.53
CA GLU A 147 27.81 -35.75 18.70
C GLU A 147 28.50 -34.93 17.58
N ILE A 148 28.15 -33.65 17.42
CA ILE A 148 28.64 -32.81 16.32
C ILE A 148 29.59 -31.74 16.89
N SER A 149 30.67 -31.42 16.17
CA SER A 149 31.55 -30.31 16.56
C SER A 149 30.85 -28.94 16.47
N ASP A 150 31.12 -28.04 17.41
CA ASP A 150 30.42 -26.75 17.51
C ASP A 150 30.58 -25.88 16.26
N ARG A 151 31.75 -25.95 15.60
CA ARG A 151 31.99 -25.28 14.31
C ARG A 151 31.02 -25.76 13.21
N SER A 152 30.68 -27.04 13.23
CA SER A 152 29.73 -27.63 12.28
C SER A 152 28.30 -27.25 12.63
N LYS A 153 27.94 -27.19 13.93
CA LYS A 153 26.64 -26.67 14.41
C LYS A 153 26.42 -25.23 13.93
N MET A 154 27.40 -24.35 14.11
CA MET A 154 27.32 -22.95 13.66
C MET A 154 27.05 -22.83 12.15
N LYS A 155 27.74 -23.62 11.33
CA LYS A 155 27.52 -23.63 9.87
C LYS A 155 26.11 -24.13 9.51
N MET A 156 25.61 -25.15 10.20
CA MET A 156 24.24 -25.66 9.98
C MET A 156 23.18 -24.64 10.38
N ILE A 157 23.36 -23.96 11.52
CA ILE A 157 22.49 -22.89 11.99
C ILE A 157 22.49 -21.72 11.00
N GLU A 158 23.66 -21.28 10.54
CA GLU A 158 23.80 -20.21 9.55
C GLU A 158 23.06 -20.57 8.24
N GLN A 159 23.16 -21.83 7.78
CA GLN A 159 22.42 -22.30 6.61
C GLN A 159 20.90 -22.27 6.82
N LEU A 160 20.40 -22.58 8.01
CA LEU A 160 18.96 -22.50 8.33
C LEU A 160 18.45 -21.06 8.22
N TYR A 161 19.18 -20.09 8.79
CA TYR A 161 18.83 -18.67 8.67
C TYR A 161 18.95 -18.14 7.23
N LYS A 162 19.98 -18.56 6.47
CA LYS A 162 20.12 -18.25 5.03
C LYS A 162 18.99 -18.80 4.15
N LYS A 163 18.26 -19.83 4.63
CA LYS A 163 17.07 -20.39 3.97
C LYS A 163 15.78 -19.69 4.41
N ALA A 164 15.71 -19.22 5.66
CA ALA A 164 14.55 -18.53 6.21
C ALA A 164 14.40 -17.07 5.73
N THR A 165 15.52 -16.43 5.42
CA THR A 165 15.56 -15.05 4.93
C THR A 165 14.87 -14.95 3.57
N PRO A 166 13.82 -14.11 3.42
CA PRO A 166 13.11 -13.97 2.15
C PRO A 166 14.05 -13.37 1.11
N LYS A 167 14.36 -14.13 0.06
CA LYS A 167 15.20 -13.67 -1.05
C LYS A 167 14.33 -13.04 -2.13
N LYS A 168 14.74 -11.86 -2.59
CA LYS A 168 14.16 -11.27 -3.81
C LYS A 168 14.45 -12.21 -4.98
N PRO A 169 13.47 -12.51 -5.86
CA PRO A 169 13.70 -13.37 -7.02
C PRO A 169 14.81 -12.76 -7.87
N LYS A 170 15.88 -13.54 -8.10
CA LYS A 170 16.99 -13.11 -8.96
C LYS A 170 16.54 -13.26 -10.40
N LYS A 171 16.69 -12.21 -11.21
CA LYS A 171 16.46 -12.28 -12.66
C LYS A 171 17.55 -13.17 -13.26
N GLU A 172 17.16 -14.23 -13.95
CA GLU A 172 18.09 -15.03 -14.74
C GLU A 172 18.40 -14.30 -16.04
N TYR A 173 19.69 -14.08 -16.32
CA TYR A 173 20.13 -13.42 -17.54
C TYR A 173 20.67 -14.46 -18.51
N VAL A 174 20.15 -14.46 -19.74
CA VAL A 174 20.61 -15.31 -20.83
C VAL A 174 21.40 -14.44 -21.80
N VAL A 175 22.64 -14.82 -22.11
CA VAL A 175 23.48 -14.03 -23.01
C VAL A 175 23.26 -14.47 -24.45
N ALA A 176 22.86 -13.53 -25.32
CA ALA A 176 22.78 -13.78 -26.75
C ALA A 176 24.19 -13.90 -27.34
N LYS A 177 24.41 -14.89 -28.21
CA LYS A 177 25.66 -15.06 -28.97
C LYS A 177 25.38 -14.85 -30.45
N LYS A 178 26.29 -14.17 -31.15
CA LYS A 178 26.19 -13.91 -32.59
C LYS A 178 26.14 -15.25 -33.35
N GLY A 179 25.16 -15.42 -34.23
CA GLY A 179 24.97 -16.63 -35.03
C GLY A 179 24.11 -17.72 -34.38
N VAL A 180 23.71 -17.58 -33.11
CA VAL A 180 22.81 -18.51 -32.44
C VAL A 180 21.53 -17.77 -32.04
N GLN A 181 20.39 -18.20 -32.57
CA GLN A 181 19.09 -17.68 -32.14
C GLN A 181 18.78 -18.20 -30.74
N VAL A 182 19.05 -17.38 -29.72
CA VAL A 182 18.73 -17.69 -28.33
C VAL A 182 17.41 -17.00 -27.96
N LYS A 183 16.33 -17.78 -27.84
CA LYS A 183 15.06 -17.29 -27.31
C LYS A 183 15.10 -17.35 -25.79
N ALA A 184 14.83 -16.24 -25.10
CA ALA A 184 14.70 -16.23 -23.65
C ALA A 184 13.37 -16.87 -23.24
N GLY A 185 13.42 -17.91 -22.41
CA GLY A 185 12.23 -18.47 -21.79
C GLY A 185 11.53 -17.47 -20.85
N LYS A 186 10.27 -17.74 -20.50
CA LYS A 186 9.47 -16.89 -19.60
C LYS A 186 10.24 -16.61 -18.30
N GLY A 187 10.38 -15.33 -17.94
CA GLY A 187 11.07 -14.89 -16.72
C GLY A 187 12.60 -14.70 -16.83
N LYS A 188 13.20 -15.00 -17.99
CA LYS A 188 14.63 -14.74 -18.25
C LYS A 188 14.80 -13.47 -19.07
N VAL A 189 15.82 -12.69 -18.75
CA VAL A 189 16.15 -11.46 -19.48
C VAL A 189 17.26 -11.79 -20.47
N LEU A 190 16.98 -11.62 -21.77
CA LEU A 190 18.00 -11.74 -22.82
C LEU A 190 18.90 -10.49 -22.76
N VAL A 191 20.22 -10.69 -22.69
CA VAL A 191 21.21 -9.60 -22.67
C VAL A 191 22.25 -9.87 -23.73
N ASP A 192 22.58 -8.84 -24.52
CA ASP A 192 23.69 -8.89 -25.48
C ASP A 192 24.90 -8.05 -25.00
N ARG A 193 26.08 -8.27 -25.57
CA ARG A 193 27.32 -7.51 -25.33
C ARG A 193 27.11 -6.01 -25.54
N ARG A 194 26.34 -5.59 -26.53
CA ARG A 194 26.06 -4.15 -26.77
C ARG A 194 25.23 -3.56 -25.63
N MET A 195 24.13 -4.23 -25.25
CA MET A 195 23.28 -3.83 -24.13
C MET A 195 24.06 -3.72 -22.80
N LYS A 196 25.00 -4.64 -22.55
CA LYS A 196 25.90 -4.55 -21.39
C LYS A 196 26.84 -3.34 -21.45
N LYS A 197 27.34 -2.97 -22.63
CA LYS A 197 28.18 -1.77 -22.80
C LYS A 197 27.37 -0.50 -22.56
N ASP A 198 26.15 -0.44 -23.07
CA ASP A 198 25.30 0.73 -22.95
C ASP A 198 24.84 0.94 -21.50
N ALA A 199 24.43 -0.12 -20.81
CA ALA A 199 24.11 -0.07 -19.37
C ALA A 199 25.33 0.32 -18.51
N ARG A 200 26.54 -0.08 -18.92
CA ARG A 200 27.79 0.30 -18.25
C ARG A 200 28.06 1.80 -18.41
N LYS A 201 27.81 2.37 -19.60
CA LYS A 201 27.92 3.81 -19.86
C LYS A 201 26.86 4.62 -19.11
N GLN A 202 25.64 4.09 -19.00
CA GLN A 202 24.56 4.71 -18.20
C GLN A 202 24.75 4.58 -16.67
N GLY A 203 25.92 4.16 -16.18
CA GLY A 203 26.29 4.30 -14.78
C GLY A 203 25.99 3.09 -13.88
N MET A 204 25.38 2.02 -14.37
CA MET A 204 25.10 0.82 -13.55
C MET A 204 26.38 0.12 -13.03
N SER A 205 27.55 0.37 -13.64
CA SER A 205 28.82 -0.23 -13.19
C SER A 205 29.56 0.52 -12.09
N LYS A 206 29.21 1.78 -11.79
CA LYS A 206 29.84 2.52 -10.68
C LYS A 206 29.55 1.82 -9.34
N TRP A 207 28.31 1.37 -9.15
CA TRP A 207 27.86 0.67 -7.94
C TRP A 207 28.57 -0.69 -7.69
N VAL A 208 28.98 -1.39 -8.75
CA VAL A 208 29.68 -2.69 -8.62
C VAL A 208 31.18 -2.52 -8.35
N LYS A 209 31.79 -1.41 -8.79
CA LYS A 209 33.21 -1.11 -8.52
C LYS A 209 33.44 -0.71 -7.06
N GLU A 210 32.49 0.01 -6.46
CA GLU A 210 32.56 0.47 -5.06
C GLU A 210 32.59 -0.70 -4.06
N THR A 211 31.85 -1.78 -4.34
CA THR A 211 31.79 -2.95 -3.46
C THR A 211 33.00 -3.89 -3.61
N LYS A 212 33.67 -3.91 -4.77
CA LYS A 212 34.90 -4.70 -4.99
C LYS A 212 36.19 -3.99 -4.58
N GLY A 213 36.20 -2.66 -4.47
CA GLY A 213 37.39 -1.87 -4.10
C GLY A 213 37.83 -2.06 -2.65
N LYS A 214 36.95 -2.53 -1.76
CA LYS A 214 37.22 -2.59 -0.32
C LYS A 214 37.94 -3.86 0.16
N GLN A 215 38.21 -4.83 -0.73
CA GLN A 215 38.73 -6.16 -0.36
C GLN A 215 40.10 -6.52 -0.96
N LYS A 216 40.72 -5.62 -1.75
CA LYS A 216 42.09 -5.81 -2.28
C LYS A 216 43.01 -4.74 -1.70
N GLY A 217 43.60 -5.03 -0.54
CA GLY A 217 44.55 -4.14 0.12
C GLY A 217 44.98 -4.62 1.49
N LYS A 218 45.49 -5.85 1.58
CA LYS A 218 46.41 -6.31 2.65
C LYS A 218 47.07 -7.61 2.16
N GLY A 219 48.32 -7.50 1.76
CA GLY A 219 49.14 -8.60 1.28
C GLY A 219 50.55 -8.11 0.90
N SER A 220 51.46 -8.28 1.88
CA SER A 220 52.93 -8.41 1.79
C SER A 220 53.75 -7.34 1.06
N ALA A 221 54.43 -6.52 1.86
CA ALA A 221 55.89 -6.46 1.92
C ALA A 221 56.28 -6.39 3.41
#